data_AF-A0A0F8XVH2-F1
#
_entry.id   AF-A0A0F8XVH2-F1
#
_cell.length_a   1.000
_cell.length_b   1.000
_cell.length_c   1.000
_cell.angle_alpha   90.00
_cell.angle_beta   90.00
_cell.angle_gamma   90.00
#
_symmetry.space_group_name_H-M   'P 1'
#
loop_
_entity.id
_entity.type
_entity.pdbx_description
1 polymer ?
#
loop_
_entity_poly.entity_id
_entity_poly.type
_entity_poly.pdbx_seq_one_letter_code
_entity_poly.pdbx_strand_id
1 'polypeptide(L)'
;MTDNYPFQAIQIATGRKLCKWLVGCVLVLVASGLAVELLRTTTAEAQVTSASQSNRMLAVAGQITPDTYGLYIVDLENSIITVYGLMPGKPRKFKLMAARNFAYDIQLDEYNTEPSPNEIKRLVLQGRSIAAPPKKRNGARE
;
A
#
# COMPACT_ATOMS: atom_id res chain seq x y z
N MET A 1 -68.46 -48.10 35.17
CA MET A 1 -68.35 -46.68 34.81
C MET A 1 -67.04 -46.19 35.42
N THR A 2 -65.89 -46.30 34.74
CA THR A 2 -65.41 -45.44 33.62
C THR A 2 -65.58 -43.96 34.02
N ASP A 3 -64.53 -43.19 34.28
CA ASP A 3 -63.52 -42.83 33.29
C ASP A 3 -62.11 -42.51 33.84
N ASN A 4 -61.14 -42.90 33.02
CA ASN A 4 -59.74 -42.45 32.97
C ASN A 4 -59.65 -40.98 32.55
N TYR A 5 -58.58 -40.26 32.94
CA TYR A 5 -57.58 -39.65 32.04
C TYR A 5 -56.47 -38.95 32.87
N PRO A 6 -55.19 -39.33 32.73
CA PRO A 6 -54.09 -38.57 33.33
C PRO A 6 -53.79 -37.31 32.49
N PHE A 7 -53.82 -36.16 33.14
CA PHE A 7 -53.41 -34.87 32.59
C PHE A 7 -51.92 -34.93 32.18
N GLN A 8 -51.67 -34.56 30.94
CA GLN A 8 -50.44 -34.81 30.21
C GLN A 8 -49.20 -34.14 30.82
N ALA A 9 -48.18 -34.95 31.11
CA ALA A 9 -46.79 -34.50 31.15
C ALA A 9 -46.30 -34.33 29.71
N ILE A 10 -46.45 -33.13 29.14
CA ILE A 10 -45.82 -32.78 27.86
C ILE A 10 -44.31 -32.66 28.09
N GLN A 11 -43.60 -33.62 27.52
CA GLN A 11 -42.16 -33.84 27.54
C GLN A 11 -41.34 -32.59 27.16
N ILE A 12 -40.60 -32.03 28.12
CA ILE A 12 -39.49 -31.10 27.87
C ILE A 12 -38.23 -31.92 27.55
N ALA A 13 -38.23 -32.68 26.44
CA ALA A 13 -37.10 -33.53 26.06
C ALA A 13 -36.56 -33.24 24.65
N THR A 14 -37.05 -32.19 23.98
CA THR A 14 -36.69 -31.87 22.58
C THR A 14 -35.85 -30.60 22.44
N GLY A 15 -35.33 -30.03 23.54
CA GLY A 15 -34.54 -28.78 23.50
C GLY A 15 -33.05 -28.97 23.18
N ARG A 16 -32.42 -30.07 23.64
CA ARG A 16 -30.95 -30.23 23.56
C ARG A 16 -30.40 -30.47 22.16
N LYS A 17 -31.16 -31.15 21.29
CA LYS A 17 -30.73 -31.39 19.90
C LYS A 17 -30.84 -30.10 19.08
N LEU A 18 -31.94 -29.36 19.24
CA LEU A 18 -32.19 -28.11 18.53
C LEU A 18 -31.15 -27.03 18.89
N CYS A 19 -30.79 -26.90 20.18
CA CYS A 19 -29.75 -25.98 20.61
C CYS A 19 -28.37 -26.30 20.00
N LYS A 20 -28.01 -27.57 19.85
CA LYS A 20 -26.72 -27.97 19.25
C LYS A 20 -26.66 -27.60 17.76
N TRP A 21 -27.74 -27.81 17.02
CA TRP A 21 -27.81 -27.43 15.60
C TRP A 21 -27.76 -25.91 15.41
N LEU A 22 -28.46 -25.16 16.26
CA LEU A 22 -28.43 -23.69 16.21
C LEU A 22 -27.03 -23.14 16.49
N VAL A 23 -26.33 -23.66 17.51
CA VAL A 23 -24.95 -23.23 17.82
C VAL A 23 -24.01 -23.56 16.67
N GLY A 24 -24.14 -24.75 16.06
CA GLY A 24 -23.36 -25.13 14.89
C GLY A 24 -23.57 -24.17 13.71
N CYS A 25 -24.82 -23.83 13.40
CA CYS A 25 -25.14 -22.90 12.31
C CYS A 25 -24.56 -21.50 12.57
N VAL A 26 -24.66 -20.98 13.79
CA VAL A 26 -24.11 -19.66 14.15
C VAL A 26 -22.59 -19.65 14.02
N LEU A 27 -21.90 -20.69 14.48
CA LEU A 27 -20.45 -20.80 14.37
C LEU A 27 -19.98 -20.83 12.91
N VAL A 28 -20.66 -21.60 12.06
CA VAL A 28 -20.34 -21.64 10.62
C VAL A 28 -20.55 -20.28 9.97
N LEU A 29 -21.61 -19.55 10.33
CA LEU A 29 -21.90 -18.23 9.79
C LEU A 29 -20.83 -17.21 10.20
N VAL A 30 -20.43 -17.20 11.48
CA VAL A 30 -19.34 -16.33 11.98
C VAL A 30 -18.01 -16.69 11.34
N ALA A 31 -17.66 -17.98 11.28
CA ALA A 31 -16.41 -18.43 10.64
C ALA A 31 -16.37 -18.07 9.15
N SER A 32 -17.49 -18.21 8.44
CA SER A 32 -17.60 -17.80 7.05
C SER A 32 -17.46 -16.30 6.88
N GLY A 33 -18.07 -15.49 7.75
CA GLY A 33 -17.94 -14.02 7.72
C GLY A 33 -16.49 -13.57 7.95
N LEU A 34 -15.81 -14.19 8.93
CA LEU A 34 -14.40 -13.93 9.20
C LEU A 34 -13.49 -14.37 8.06
N ALA A 35 -13.76 -15.52 7.42
CA ALA A 35 -13.00 -15.98 6.26
C ALA A 35 -13.15 -15.00 5.08
N VAL A 36 -14.37 -14.52 4.81
CA VAL A 36 -14.59 -13.51 3.76
C VAL A 36 -13.83 -12.22 4.06
N GLU A 37 -13.80 -11.77 5.32
CA GLU A 37 -13.04 -10.57 5.70
C GLU A 37 -11.52 -10.80 5.61
N LEU A 38 -11.02 -11.99 5.94
CA LEU A 38 -9.61 -12.34 5.79
C LEU A 38 -9.16 -12.39 4.32
N LEU A 39 -10.08 -12.77 3.41
CA LEU A 39 -9.84 -12.82 1.97
C LEU A 39 -10.12 -11.47 1.28
N ARG A 40 -10.72 -10.50 1.96
CA ARG A 40 -10.82 -9.12 1.46
C ARG A 40 -9.47 -8.44 1.58
N THR A 41 -8.59 -8.72 0.63
CA THR A 41 -7.53 -7.78 0.27
C THR A 41 -8.19 -6.47 -0.08
N THR A 42 -8.04 -5.46 0.77
CA THR A 42 -8.41 -4.08 0.47
C THR A 42 -7.64 -3.66 -0.77
N THR A 43 -8.25 -3.77 -1.95
CA THR A 43 -7.73 -3.15 -3.16
C THR A 43 -7.84 -1.65 -2.93
N ALA A 44 -6.71 -1.02 -2.61
CA ALA A 44 -6.64 0.42 -2.54
C ALA A 44 -6.91 0.97 -3.95
N GLU A 45 -8.12 1.45 -4.19
CA GLU A 45 -8.39 2.23 -5.39
C GLU A 45 -7.64 3.56 -5.25
N ALA A 46 -6.54 3.69 -5.99
CA ALA A 46 -5.90 4.98 -6.18
C ALA A 46 -6.89 5.87 -6.93
N GLN A 47 -7.43 6.89 -6.27
CA GLN A 47 -8.16 7.94 -6.98
C GLN A 47 -7.22 8.52 -8.04
N VAL A 48 -7.61 8.40 -9.31
CA VAL A 48 -6.98 9.13 -10.41
C VAL A 48 -7.29 10.59 -10.17
N THR A 49 -6.43 11.29 -9.44
CA THR A 49 -6.47 12.74 -9.38
C THR A 49 -6.24 13.22 -10.80
N SER A 50 -7.30 13.67 -11.47
CA SER A 50 -7.21 14.41 -12.73
C SER A 50 -6.30 15.59 -12.48
N ALA A 51 -5.03 15.44 -12.84
CA ALA A 51 -4.06 16.50 -12.76
C ALA A 51 -4.57 17.62 -13.66
N SER A 52 -5.02 18.71 -13.03
CA SER A 52 -5.07 20.01 -13.68
C SER A 52 -3.76 20.16 -14.47
N GLN A 53 -3.88 20.48 -15.75
CA GLN A 53 -2.80 20.50 -16.75
C GLN A 53 -1.64 21.46 -16.39
N SER A 54 -1.73 22.20 -15.26
CA SER A 54 -0.69 23.06 -14.71
C SER A 54 -0.01 22.56 -13.43
N ASN A 55 -0.38 21.39 -12.88
CA ASN A 55 0.18 20.94 -11.61
C ASN A 55 1.49 20.16 -11.82
N ARG A 56 2.62 20.87 -11.79
CA ARG A 56 3.99 20.32 -11.73
C ARG A 56 4.28 19.55 -10.43
N MET A 57 3.35 19.59 -9.48
CA MET A 57 3.45 18.93 -8.19
C MET A 57 2.30 17.91 -8.07
N LEU A 58 2.68 16.66 -7.81
CA LEU A 58 1.78 15.54 -7.58
C LEU A 58 1.78 15.19 -6.09
N ALA A 59 0.60 15.05 -5.50
CA ALA A 59 0.43 14.62 -4.11
C ALA A 59 -0.45 13.37 -4.09
N VAL A 60 0.07 12.29 -3.49
CA VAL A 60 -0.60 10.99 -3.42
C VAL A 60 -0.60 10.52 -1.98
N ALA A 61 -1.77 10.24 -1.42
CA ALA A 61 -1.86 9.56 -0.13
C ALA A 61 -1.73 8.05 -0.34
N GLY A 62 -0.98 7.38 0.53
CA GLY A 62 -0.76 5.94 0.39
C GLY A 62 -0.23 5.30 1.66
N GLN A 63 -0.22 3.98 1.67
CA GLN A 63 0.37 3.19 2.74
C GLN A 63 1.90 3.19 2.58
N ILE A 64 2.63 3.38 3.68
CA ILE A 64 4.11 3.31 3.71
C ILE A 64 4.52 1.94 4.26
N THR A 65 3.92 1.54 5.37
CA THR A 65 4.09 0.22 6.00
C THR A 65 2.71 -0.34 6.34
N PRO A 66 2.57 -1.63 6.71
CA PRO A 66 1.27 -2.21 7.06
C PRO A 66 0.46 -1.38 8.07
N ASP A 67 1.13 -0.69 8.99
CA ASP A 67 0.48 0.08 10.06
C ASP A 67 0.59 1.60 9.89
N THR A 68 1.30 2.10 8.87
CA THR A 68 1.56 3.53 8.69
C THR A 68 1.11 4.03 7.33
N TYR A 69 0.31 5.08 7.34
CA TYR A 69 -0.09 5.83 6.15
C TYR A 69 0.73 7.11 6.02
N GLY A 70 0.81 7.62 4.81
CA GLY A 70 1.54 8.84 4.53
C GLY A 70 1.08 9.57 3.27
N LEU A 71 1.81 10.64 2.99
CA LEU A 71 1.64 11.51 1.83
C LEU A 71 2.95 11.57 1.05
N TYR A 72 2.89 11.19 -0.22
CA TYR A 72 3.97 11.30 -1.18
C TYR A 72 3.77 12.58 -1.98
N ILE A 73 4.75 13.46 -1.97
CA ILE A 73 4.74 14.70 -2.76
C ILE A 73 5.89 14.61 -3.76
N VAL A 74 5.57 14.73 -5.04
CA VAL A 74 6.52 14.68 -6.15
C VAL A 74 6.45 16.00 -6.89
N ASP A 75 7.55 16.75 -6.86
CA ASP A 75 7.78 17.89 -7.72
C ASP A 75 8.49 17.41 -8.99
N LEU A 76 7.76 17.44 -10.11
CA LEU A 76 8.24 16.98 -11.41
C LEU A 76 9.17 18.00 -12.07
N GLU A 77 9.09 19.29 -11.71
CA GLU A 77 9.95 20.32 -12.26
C GLU A 77 11.36 20.23 -11.67
N ASN A 78 11.45 20.11 -10.35
CA ASN A 78 12.74 20.01 -9.66
C ASN A 78 13.23 18.57 -9.51
N SER A 79 12.41 17.59 -9.93
CA SER A 79 12.65 16.15 -9.73
C SER A 79 12.92 15.81 -8.26
N ILE A 80 12.08 16.31 -7.37
CA ILE A 80 12.19 16.07 -5.92
C ILE A 80 10.99 15.26 -5.45
N ILE A 81 11.25 14.19 -4.72
CA ILE A 81 10.23 13.42 -4.01
C ILE A 81 10.41 13.61 -2.50
N THR A 82 9.28 13.80 -1.81
CA THR A 82 9.21 13.87 -0.36
C THR A 82 8.12 12.95 0.16
N VAL A 83 8.41 12.25 1.25
CA VAL A 83 7.50 11.29 1.87
C VAL A 83 7.25 11.73 3.30
N TYR A 84 5.99 11.99 3.63
CA TYR A 84 5.54 12.32 4.97
C TYR A 84 4.78 11.15 5.56
N GLY A 85 5.21 10.66 6.73
CA GLY A 85 4.47 9.65 7.50
C GLY A 85 3.52 10.29 8.48
N LEU A 86 2.31 9.74 8.60
CA LEU A 86 1.36 10.12 9.63
C LEU A 86 1.70 9.39 10.93
N MET A 87 2.16 10.13 11.93
CA MET A 87 2.53 9.53 13.21
C MET A 87 1.29 9.22 14.06
N PRO A 88 1.26 8.07 14.75
CA PRO A 88 0.19 7.75 15.68
C PRO A 88 0.22 8.71 16.87
N GLY A 89 -0.93 9.26 17.25
CA GLY A 89 -1.07 10.22 18.35
C GLY A 89 -2.32 11.10 18.25
N LYS A 90 -2.64 11.83 19.32
CA LYS A 90 -3.66 12.90 19.33
C LYS A 90 -3.00 14.20 19.80
N PRO A 91 -2.91 15.25 18.96
CA PRO A 91 -3.26 15.26 17.53
C PRO A 91 -2.29 14.43 16.69
N ARG A 92 -2.78 13.88 15.56
CA ARG A 92 -1.91 13.23 14.57
C ARG A 92 -1.04 14.29 13.89
N LYS A 93 0.24 14.00 13.71
CA LYS A 93 1.21 14.91 13.08
C LYS A 93 1.87 14.23 11.89
N PHE A 94 2.16 14.99 10.85
CA PHE A 94 3.02 14.52 9.77
C PHE A 94 4.49 14.66 10.16
N LYS A 95 5.29 13.64 9.84
CA LYS A 95 6.74 13.64 10.00
C LYS A 95 7.37 13.40 8.64
N LEU A 96 8.32 14.25 8.22
CA LEU A 96 9.11 13.99 7.03
C LEU A 96 9.93 12.72 7.26
N MET A 97 9.69 11.70 6.44
CA MET A 97 10.38 10.42 6.51
C MET A 97 11.55 10.36 5.53
N ALA A 98 11.35 10.84 4.32
CA ALA A 98 12.36 10.84 3.27
C ALA A 98 12.20 12.05 2.35
N ALA A 99 13.33 12.53 1.82
CA ALA A 99 13.39 13.53 0.78
C ALA A 99 14.54 13.17 -0.16
N ARG A 100 14.31 13.13 -1.47
CA ARG A 100 15.33 12.78 -2.46
C ARG A 100 15.13 13.55 -3.75
N ASN A 101 16.23 13.97 -4.37
CA ASN A 101 16.22 14.38 -5.77
C ASN A 101 16.41 13.13 -6.65
N PHE A 102 15.45 12.86 -7.52
CA PHE A 102 15.42 11.67 -8.38
C PHE A 102 15.79 11.96 -9.84
N ALA A 103 16.34 13.14 -10.15
CA ALA A 103 16.66 13.55 -11.52
C ALA A 103 17.59 12.57 -12.26
N TYR A 104 18.52 11.95 -11.51
CA TYR A 104 19.46 10.96 -12.04
C TYR A 104 19.01 9.52 -11.77
N ASP A 105 18.08 9.30 -10.84
CA ASP A 105 17.57 7.97 -10.49
C ASP A 105 16.87 7.32 -11.70
N ILE A 106 16.14 8.12 -12.49
CA ILE A 106 15.46 7.68 -13.72
C ILE A 106 16.43 7.32 -14.87
N GLN A 107 17.72 7.60 -14.71
CA GLN A 107 18.75 7.41 -15.75
C GLN A 107 19.70 6.26 -15.44
N LEU A 108 19.49 5.56 -14.32
CA LEU A 108 20.24 4.36 -13.98
C LEU A 108 19.76 3.20 -14.85
N ASP A 109 20.70 2.44 -15.42
CA ASP A 109 20.39 1.19 -16.13
C ASP A 109 20.28 0.00 -15.16
N GLU A 110 20.98 0.06 -14.02
CA GLU A 110 20.92 -0.94 -12.96
C GLU A 110 20.01 -0.48 -11.82
N TYR A 111 18.89 -1.19 -11.66
CA TYR A 111 17.89 -0.96 -10.61
C TYR A 111 18.11 -1.94 -9.45
N ASN A 112 17.86 -1.52 -8.20
CA ASN A 112 18.08 -2.26 -6.92
C ASN A 112 19.45 -2.08 -6.23
N THR A 113 20.05 -0.91 -6.32
CA THR A 113 21.16 -0.53 -5.45
C THR A 113 20.71 0.57 -4.47
N GLU A 114 21.42 0.74 -3.35
CA GLU A 114 21.17 1.83 -2.36
C GLU A 114 22.25 2.94 -2.36
N PRO A 115 22.71 3.44 -3.54
CA PRO A 115 23.74 4.47 -3.59
C PRO A 115 23.19 5.80 -3.11
N SER A 116 24.08 6.66 -2.60
CA SER A 116 23.68 8.03 -2.25
C SER A 116 23.31 8.84 -3.51
N PRO A 117 22.49 9.90 -3.41
CA PRO A 117 22.14 10.73 -4.58
C PRO A 117 23.36 11.26 -5.36
N ASN A 118 24.45 11.59 -4.66
CA ASN A 118 25.69 12.06 -5.26
C ASN A 118 26.44 10.96 -6.02
N GLU A 119 26.33 9.72 -5.54
CA GLU A 119 26.93 8.55 -6.16
C GLU A 119 26.15 8.15 -7.42
N ILE A 120 24.82 8.19 -7.38
CA ILE A 120 23.97 8.04 -8.58
C ILE A 120 24.39 9.02 -9.67
N LYS A 121 24.51 10.31 -9.30
CA LYS A 121 24.97 11.34 -10.24
C LYS A 121 26.31 10.98 -10.87
N ARG A 122 27.25 10.46 -10.08
CA ARG A 122 28.57 10.05 -10.57
C ARG A 122 28.48 8.88 -11.55
N LEU A 123 27.72 7.84 -11.20
CA LEU A 123 27.54 6.65 -12.03
C LEU A 123 26.91 7.00 -13.38
N VAL A 124 25.86 7.82 -13.37
CA VAL A 124 25.20 8.29 -14.59
C VAL A 124 26.13 9.13 -15.46
N LEU A 125 26.92 10.04 -14.86
CA LEU A 125 27.89 10.85 -15.60
C LEU A 125 29.03 9.99 -16.19
N GLN A 126 29.49 8.98 -15.45
CA GLN A 126 30.53 8.06 -15.90
C GLN A 126 30.06 7.22 -17.09
N GLY A 127 28.86 6.61 -17.01
CA GLY A 127 28.28 5.85 -18.12
C GLY A 127 28.16 6.68 -19.40
N ARG A 128 27.69 7.94 -19.28
CA ARG A 128 27.61 8.89 -20.40
C ARG A 128 28.97 9.20 -21.02
N SER A 129 30.01 9.35 -20.20
CA SER A 129 31.36 9.66 -20.68
C SER A 129 32.00 8.51 -21.48
N ILE A 130 31.69 7.27 -21.10
CA ILE A 130 32.16 6.06 -21.79
C ILE A 130 31.43 5.88 -23.13
N ALA A 131 30.14 6.25 -23.18
CA ALA A 131 29.32 6.16 -24.38
C ALA A 131 29.58 7.28 -25.42
N ALA A 132 30.29 8.35 -25.05
CA ALA A 132 30.56 9.45 -25.97
C ALA A 132 31.62 9.04 -27.02
N PRO A 133 31.34 9.15 -28.33
CA PRO A 133 32.33 8.82 -29.35
C PRO A 133 33.52 9.79 -29.28
N PRO A 134 34.75 9.33 -29.56
CA PRO A 134 35.93 10.18 -29.50
C PRO A 134 35.78 11.38 -30.44
N LYS A 135 35.87 12.59 -29.87
CA LYS A 135 35.87 13.85 -30.63
C LYS A 135 37.04 13.78 -31.63
N LYS A 136 36.73 13.61 -32.93
CA LYS A 136 37.74 13.65 -34.01
C LYS A 136 38.52 14.95 -33.86
N ARG A 137 39.76 14.83 -33.41
CA ARG A 137 40.73 15.91 -33.30
C ARG A 137 41.11 16.27 -34.73
N ASN A 138 40.37 17.22 -35.32
CA ASN A 138 40.66 17.69 -36.67
C ASN A 138 42.12 18.14 -36.70
N GLY A 139 42.90 17.45 -37.54
CA GLY A 139 44.32 17.66 -37.69
C GLY A 139 44.59 19.10 -38.11
N ALA A 140 45.35 19.79 -37.28
CA ALA A 140 46.18 20.90 -37.72
C ALA A 140 47.29 20.33 -38.61
N ARG A 141 47.27 20.70 -39.88
CA ARG A 141 48.40 20.80 -40.81
C ARG A 141 47.99 21.96 -41.74
N GLU A 142 48.50 23.17 -41.53
CA GLU A 142 49.82 23.67 -42.00
C GLU A 142 50.10 23.28 -43.46
#